data_AF-A0A368X8E2-F1
#
_entry.id   AF-A0A368X8E2-F1
#
_cell.length_a   1.000
_cell.length_b   1.000
_cell.length_c   1.000
_cell.angle_alpha   90.00
_cell.angle_beta   90.00
_cell.angle_gamma   90.00
#
_symmetry.space_group_name_H-M   'P 1'
#
loop_
_entity.id
_entity.type
_entity.pdbx_description
1 polymer ?
#
loop_
_entity_poly.entity_id
_entity_poly.type
_entity_poly.pdbx_seq_one_letter_code
_entity_poly.pdbx_strand_id
1 'polypeptide(L)'
;MKSEEFIEAVKDVVKNAAIEDVISNLKSPPGRRVRKAESERSEWYNRLKEDEKGNVNAVIESAVDEAIFGLLAVLDGARPICPAHNINKGELVLIYRDQQGDSVLNAPDKIGLHDLYNS
;
A
#
# COMPACT_ATOMS: atom_id res chain seq x y z
N MET A 1 -14.83 -11.95 -7.15
CA MET A 1 -14.23 -11.36 -5.93
C MET A 1 -15.09 -10.18 -5.48
N LYS A 2 -15.31 -10.03 -4.17
CA LYS A 2 -15.97 -8.86 -3.56
C LYS A 2 -14.96 -7.84 -3.03
N SER A 3 -15.42 -6.63 -2.71
CA SER A 3 -14.59 -5.52 -2.23
C SER A 3 -13.79 -5.88 -0.98
N GLU A 4 -14.39 -6.59 -0.03
CA GLU A 4 -13.74 -7.04 1.21
C GLU A 4 -12.63 -8.07 0.92
N GLU A 5 -12.92 -9.06 0.08
CA GLU A 5 -11.93 -10.07 -0.36
C GLU A 5 -10.75 -9.42 -1.09
N PHE A 6 -11.03 -8.39 -1.89
CA PHE A 6 -10.01 -7.60 -2.57
C PHE A 6 -9.11 -6.87 -1.56
N ILE A 7 -9.70 -6.21 -0.55
CA ILE A 7 -8.92 -5.49 0.46
C ILE A 7 -8.06 -6.42 1.29
N GLU A 8 -8.57 -7.58 1.70
CA GLU A 8 -7.76 -8.58 2.41
C GLU A 8 -6.61 -9.08 1.53
N ALA A 9 -6.87 -9.35 0.24
CA ALA A 9 -5.80 -9.68 -0.70
C ALA A 9 -4.75 -8.55 -0.82
N VAL A 10 -5.17 -7.28 -0.84
CA VAL A 10 -4.24 -6.13 -0.87
C VAL A 10 -3.40 -6.03 0.40
N LYS A 11 -3.99 -6.27 1.58
CA LYS A 11 -3.24 -6.30 2.85
C LYS A 11 -2.17 -7.39 2.80
N ASP A 12 -2.49 -8.56 2.27
CA ASP A 12 -1.52 -9.66 2.18
C ASP A 12 -0.43 -9.42 1.13
N VAL A 13 -0.83 -9.15 -0.12
CA VAL A 13 0.12 -9.16 -1.25
C VAL A 13 0.83 -7.83 -1.47
N VAL A 14 0.31 -6.73 -0.89
CA VAL A 14 0.87 -5.39 -1.03
C VAL A 14 1.40 -4.88 0.30
N LYS A 15 0.56 -4.76 1.34
CA LYS A 15 1.00 -4.19 2.64
C LYS A 15 2.09 -5.07 3.26
N ASN A 16 1.77 -6.34 3.54
CA ASN A 16 2.68 -7.22 4.27
C ASN A 16 3.97 -7.46 3.48
N ALA A 17 3.84 -7.74 2.18
CA ALA A 17 5.00 -7.92 1.30
C ALA A 17 5.92 -6.68 1.25
N ALA A 18 5.36 -5.47 1.11
CA ALA A 18 6.16 -4.25 1.06
C ALA A 18 6.91 -3.98 2.38
N ILE A 19 6.24 -4.20 3.53
CA ILE A 19 6.86 -4.04 4.84
C ILE A 19 7.99 -5.07 5.03
N GLU A 20 7.71 -6.35 4.74
CA GLU A 20 8.68 -7.43 4.85
C GLU A 20 9.90 -7.21 3.95
N ASP A 21 9.69 -6.78 2.70
CA ASP A 21 10.76 -6.51 1.75
C ASP A 21 11.64 -5.36 2.21
N VAL A 22 11.07 -4.26 2.70
CA VAL A 22 11.85 -3.12 3.20
C VAL A 22 12.66 -3.54 4.43
N ILE A 23 12.05 -4.23 5.39
CA ILE A 23 12.74 -4.70 6.61
C ILE A 23 13.83 -5.73 6.25
N SER A 24 13.55 -6.66 5.34
CA SER A 24 14.51 -7.65 4.86
C SER A 24 15.73 -6.98 4.21
N ASN A 25 15.48 -5.98 3.35
CA ASN A 25 16.54 -5.19 2.73
C ASN A 25 17.35 -4.37 3.75
N LEU A 26 16.73 -3.87 4.82
CA LEU A 26 17.45 -3.21 5.92
C LEU A 26 18.28 -4.21 6.74
N LYS A 27 17.82 -5.44 6.92
CA LYS A 27 18.57 -6.48 7.65
C LYS A 27 19.75 -6.99 6.83
N SER A 28 19.51 -7.32 5.56
CA SER A 28 20.49 -7.95 4.68
C SER A 28 20.14 -7.65 3.21
N PRO A 29 20.64 -6.54 2.64
CA PRO A 29 20.34 -6.18 1.26
C PRO A 29 20.88 -7.24 0.29
N PRO A 30 20.11 -7.64 -0.74
CA PRO A 30 20.49 -8.73 -1.63
C PRO A 30 21.59 -8.34 -2.62
N GLY A 31 22.43 -9.31 -2.98
CA GLY A 31 23.38 -9.20 -4.09
C GLY A 31 24.84 -8.97 -3.67
N ARG A 32 25.76 -9.21 -4.62
CA ARG A 32 27.22 -9.16 -4.40
C ARG A 32 27.81 -7.74 -4.42
N ARG A 33 27.07 -6.75 -4.96
CA ARG A 33 27.47 -5.34 -5.03
C ARG A 33 26.27 -4.46 -4.67
N VAL A 34 25.95 -4.43 -3.38
CA VAL A 34 24.92 -3.56 -2.80
C VAL A 34 25.29 -2.10 -3.02
N ARG A 35 24.31 -1.24 -3.35
CA ARG A 35 24.59 0.19 -3.53
C ARG A 35 25.03 0.80 -2.19
N LYS A 36 25.95 1.76 -2.23
CA LYS A 36 26.50 2.38 -1.01
C LYS A 36 25.41 2.84 -0.03
N ALA A 37 24.40 3.56 -0.53
CA ALA A 37 23.30 4.05 0.29
C ALA A 37 22.43 2.93 0.91
N GLU A 38 22.28 1.78 0.25
CA GLU A 38 21.57 0.62 0.79
C GLU A 38 22.40 -0.05 1.90
N SER A 39 23.71 -0.20 1.68
CA SER A 39 24.65 -0.72 2.70
C SER A 39 24.68 0.16 3.94
N GLU A 40 24.79 1.48 3.78
CA GLU A 40 24.82 2.43 4.90
C GLU A 40 23.55 2.37 5.75
N ARG A 41 22.37 2.29 5.12
CA ARG A 41 21.10 2.14 5.84
C ARG A 41 21.00 0.79 6.55
N SER A 42 21.45 -0.29 5.92
CA SER A 42 21.46 -1.62 6.53
C SER A 42 22.38 -1.68 7.75
N GLU A 43 23.60 -1.18 7.62
CA GLU A 43 24.56 -1.10 8.73
C GLU A 43 24.04 -0.24 9.88
N TRP A 44 23.40 0.90 9.57
CA TRP A 44 22.78 1.74 10.59
C TRP A 44 21.64 1.01 11.30
N TYR A 45 20.70 0.45 10.55
CA TYR A 45 19.55 -0.27 11.11
C TYR A 45 19.98 -1.44 12.00
N ASN A 46 21.00 -2.20 11.57
CA ASN A 46 21.52 -3.34 12.34
C ASN A 46 22.26 -2.93 13.63
N ARG A 47 22.74 -1.68 13.74
CA ARG A 47 23.37 -1.14 14.97
C ARG A 47 22.36 -0.61 16.00
N LEU A 48 21.11 -0.37 15.60
CA LEU A 48 20.06 0.09 16.51
C LEU A 48 19.73 -0.97 17.57
N LYS A 49 19.26 -0.50 18.72
CA LYS A 49 18.64 -1.37 19.73
C LYS A 49 17.27 -1.87 19.23
N GLU A 50 16.75 -2.92 19.85
CA GLU A 50 15.48 -3.54 19.39
C GLU A 50 14.27 -2.61 19.54
N ASP A 51 14.24 -1.75 20.56
CA ASP A 51 13.22 -0.71 20.72
C ASP A 51 13.30 0.36 19.62
N GLU A 52 14.51 0.78 19.25
CA GLU A 52 14.75 1.71 18.15
C GLU A 52 14.39 1.09 16.78
N LYS A 53 14.72 -0.18 16.56
CA LYS A 53 14.25 -0.92 15.37
C LYS A 53 12.74 -1.02 15.33
N GLY A 54 12.10 -1.24 16.49
CA GLY A 54 10.64 -1.22 16.63
C GLY A 54 10.03 0.09 16.12
N ASN A 55 10.60 1.23 16.52
CA ASN A 55 10.15 2.54 16.04
C ASN A 55 10.33 2.70 14.52
N VAL A 56 11.47 2.26 13.96
CA VAL A 56 11.70 2.31 12.50
C VAL A 56 10.68 1.44 11.77
N ASN A 57 10.40 0.23 12.26
CA ASN A 57 9.44 -0.68 11.65
C ASN A 57 8.02 -0.12 11.70
N ALA A 58 7.63 0.52 12.81
CA ALA A 58 6.33 1.18 12.93
C ALA A 58 6.17 2.37 11.95
N VAL A 59 7.25 3.13 11.71
CA VAL A 59 7.25 4.21 10.70
C VAL A 59 7.12 3.62 9.29
N ILE A 60 7.80 2.51 8.99
CA ILE A 60 7.69 1.81 7.70
C ILE A 60 6.25 1.34 7.50
N GLU A 61 5.65 0.68 8.49
CA GLU A 61 4.27 0.23 8.44
C GLU A 61 3.30 1.39 8.21
N SER A 62 3.43 2.47 8.99
CA SER A 62 2.58 3.66 8.86
C SER A 62 2.70 4.31 7.48
N ALA A 63 3.90 4.37 6.92
CA ALA A 63 4.12 4.93 5.59
C ALA A 63 3.51 4.07 4.48
N VAL A 64 3.59 2.74 4.61
CA VAL A 64 2.95 1.80 3.69
C VAL A 64 1.42 1.89 3.78
N ASP A 65 0.88 1.91 5.00
CA ASP A 65 -0.56 2.04 5.24
C ASP A 65 -1.12 3.34 4.66
N GLU A 66 -0.48 4.48 4.92
CA GLU A 66 -0.90 5.78 4.40
C GLU A 66 -0.86 5.82 2.86
N ALA A 67 0.15 5.20 2.25
CA ALA A 67 0.26 5.15 0.79
C ALA A 67 -0.84 4.30 0.16
N ILE A 68 -1.15 3.13 0.74
CA ILE A 68 -2.21 2.24 0.26
C ILE A 68 -3.57 2.92 0.47
N PHE A 69 -3.85 3.41 1.67
CA PHE A 69 -5.08 4.13 1.98
C PHE A 69 -5.29 5.31 1.02
N GLY A 70 -4.25 6.12 0.82
CA GLY A 70 -4.29 7.27 -0.08
C GLY A 70 -4.58 6.87 -1.54
N LEU A 71 -4.04 5.76 -2.01
CA LEU A 71 -4.33 5.21 -3.34
C LEU A 71 -5.76 4.70 -3.44
N LEU A 72 -6.26 3.96 -2.43
CA LEU A 72 -7.63 3.47 -2.40
C LEU A 72 -8.63 4.64 -2.38
N ALA A 73 -8.33 5.71 -1.62
CA ALA A 73 -9.15 6.91 -1.59
C ALA A 73 -9.22 7.62 -2.96
N VAL A 74 -8.14 7.53 -3.77
CA VAL A 74 -8.17 7.99 -5.16
C VAL A 74 -9.10 7.12 -6.00
N LEU A 75 -8.99 5.79 -5.88
CA LEU A 75 -9.84 4.86 -6.62
C LEU A 75 -11.32 5.02 -6.29
N ASP A 76 -11.66 5.26 -5.03
CA ASP A 76 -13.04 5.54 -4.59
C ASP A 76 -13.52 6.95 -4.96
N GLY A 77 -12.66 7.79 -5.54
CA GLY A 77 -12.98 9.18 -5.88
C GLY A 77 -13.02 10.14 -4.70
N ALA A 78 -12.79 9.67 -3.47
CA ALA A 78 -12.67 10.49 -2.26
C ALA A 78 -11.47 11.46 -2.31
N ARG A 79 -10.42 11.10 -3.06
CA ARG A 79 -9.25 11.95 -3.36
C ARG A 79 -9.13 12.17 -4.87
N PRO A 80 -9.70 13.25 -5.44
CA PRO A 80 -9.72 13.47 -6.88
C PRO A 80 -8.31 13.67 -7.47
N ILE A 81 -8.02 13.04 -8.61
CA ILE A 81 -6.78 13.23 -9.37
C ILE A 81 -6.93 14.20 -10.56
N CYS A 82 -8.12 14.74 -10.80
CA CYS A 82 -8.34 15.70 -11.87
C CYS A 82 -7.77 17.09 -11.53
N PRO A 83 -7.26 17.85 -12.52
CA PRO A 83 -6.79 19.22 -12.30
C PRO A 83 -7.88 20.11 -11.70
N ALA A 84 -7.50 21.05 -10.83
CA ALA A 84 -8.41 21.90 -10.05
C ALA A 84 -9.44 22.72 -10.87
N HIS A 85 -9.26 22.82 -12.20
CA HIS A 85 -10.13 23.57 -13.10
C HIS A 85 -10.97 22.70 -14.05
N ASN A 86 -10.96 21.38 -13.89
CA ASN A 86 -11.79 20.50 -14.70
C ASN A 86 -13.16 20.29 -14.04
N ILE A 87 -14.22 20.77 -14.70
CA ILE A 87 -15.61 20.70 -14.23
C ILE A 87 -16.15 19.26 -14.34
N ASN A 88 -15.59 18.45 -15.25
CA ASN A 88 -15.93 17.04 -15.40
C ASN A 88 -14.98 16.18 -14.55
N LYS A 89 -15.32 15.98 -13.28
CA LYS A 89 -14.67 14.99 -12.43
C LYS A 89 -15.05 13.60 -12.94
N GLY A 90 -14.15 12.95 -13.67
CA GLY A 90 -14.35 11.56 -14.09
C GLY A 90 -14.39 10.62 -12.88
N GLU A 91 -14.98 9.45 -13.07
CA GLU A 91 -15.01 8.37 -12.09
C GLU A 91 -13.98 7.30 -12.48
N LEU A 92 -13.27 6.77 -11.48
CA LEU A 92 -12.45 5.57 -11.66
C LEU A 92 -13.31 4.36 -11.32
N VAL A 93 -13.30 3.33 -12.18
CA VAL A 93 -14.07 2.10 -11.97
C VAL A 93 -13.11 0.93 -11.99
N LEU A 94 -13.00 0.23 -10.86
CA LEU A 94 -12.19 -0.97 -10.70
C LEU A 94 -13.07 -2.20 -10.91
N ILE A 95 -12.85 -2.91 -12.03
CA ILE A 95 -13.62 -4.09 -12.40
C ILE A 95 -12.75 -5.33 -12.18
N TYR A 96 -13.23 -6.26 -11.36
CA TYR A 96 -12.72 -7.63 -11.31
C TYR A 96 -13.51 -8.52 -12.27
N ARG A 97 -12.80 -9.25 -13.14
CA ARG A 97 -13.38 -10.14 -14.15
C ARG A 97 -12.86 -11.56 -13.96
N ASP A 98 -13.78 -12.52 -13.93
CA ASP A 98 -13.48 -13.95 -13.93
C ASP A 98 -14.39 -14.72 -14.90
N GLN A 99 -14.42 -16.05 -14.80
CA GLN A 99 -15.26 -16.90 -15.66
C GLN A 99 -16.76 -16.78 -15.36
N GLN A 100 -17.13 -16.21 -14.21
CA GLN A 100 -18.51 -16.02 -13.75
C GLN A 100 -19.05 -14.64 -14.11
N GLY A 101 -18.16 -13.68 -14.40
CA GLY A 101 -18.50 -12.38 -14.97
C GLY A 101 -17.67 -11.23 -14.42
N ASP A 102 -18.23 -10.03 -14.52
CA ASP A 102 -17.62 -8.79 -14.05
C ASP A 102 -18.25 -8.36 -12.72
N SER A 103 -17.42 -7.79 -11.84
CA SER A 103 -17.82 -7.19 -10.57
C SER A 103 -17.10 -5.87 -10.36
N VAL A 104 -17.85 -4.82 -9.97
CA VAL A 104 -17.27 -3.52 -9.63
C VAL A 104 -16.86 -3.54 -8.16
N LEU A 105 -15.58 -3.31 -7.90
CA LEU A 105 -14.99 -3.40 -6.56
C LEU A 105 -15.13 -2.10 -5.77
N ASN A 106 -15.07 -0.94 -6.42
CA ASN A 106 -15.18 0.39 -5.80
C ASN A 106 -16.53 1.05 -6.12
N ALA A 107 -17.63 0.30 -6.00
CA ALA A 107 -18.95 0.80 -6.35
C ALA A 107 -19.33 1.99 -5.41
N PRO A 108 -19.78 3.14 -5.95
CA PRO A 108 -19.98 4.37 -5.17
C PRO A 108 -21.16 4.29 -4.19
N ASP A 109 -22.04 3.30 -4.33
CA ASP A 109 -23.17 3.02 -3.44
C ASP A 109 -22.81 2.08 -2.27
N LYS A 110 -21.55 1.66 -2.15
CA LYS A 110 -21.04 0.78 -1.10
C LYS A 110 -20.00 1.49 -0.22
N ILE A 111 -19.57 0.81 0.85
CA ILE A 111 -18.42 1.25 1.65
C ILE A 111 -17.20 1.34 0.73
N GLY A 112 -16.48 2.47 0.78
CA GLY A 112 -15.29 2.69 -0.03
C GLY A 112 -14.18 1.69 0.31
N LEU A 113 -13.37 1.33 -0.68
CA LEU A 113 -12.19 0.50 -0.48
C LEU A 113 -11.24 1.05 0.59
N HIS A 114 -11.07 2.38 0.65
CA HIS A 114 -10.26 3.04 1.68
C HIS A 114 -10.83 2.89 3.10
N ASP A 115 -12.15 2.90 3.26
CA ASP A 115 -12.80 2.69 4.55
C ASP A 115 -12.73 1.21 4.96
N LEU A 116 -12.94 0.30 4.01
CA LEU A 116 -12.76 -1.15 4.23
C LEU A 116 -11.32 -1.49 4.64
N TYR A 117 -10.33 -0.75 4.13
CA TYR A 117 -8.93 -0.95 4.48
C TYR A 117 -8.64 -0.72 5.97
N ASN A 118 -9.30 0.27 6.58
CA ASN A 118 -9.16 0.62 7.99
C ASN A 118 -10.16 -0.10 8.93
N SER A 119 -11.02 -0.95 8.38
CA SER A 119 -12.03 -1.72 9.12
C SER A 119 -11.47 -2.99 9.74
#